data_AF-A0A534IM55-F1
#
_entry.id   AF-A0A534IM55-F1
#
_cell.length_a   1.000
_cell.length_b   1.000
_cell.length_c   1.000
_cell.angle_alpha   90.00
_cell.angle_beta   90.00
_cell.angle_gamma   90.00
#
_symmetry.space_group_name_H-M   'P 1'
#
loop_
_entity.id
_entity.type
_entity.pdbx_description
1 polymer ?
#
loop_
_entity_poly.entity_id
_entity_poly.type
_entity_poly.pdbx_seq_one_letter_code
_entity_poly.pdbx_strand_id
1 'polypeptide(L)'
;MIFTVGTIDLEVADRLRILAERCFGLSANRVTPGKDGGAYVDIQFQSLDLVRWMQRAGFVKPSSPEAFIPSPVLTGSAETARAFLRGLFEGDGHLHSSSSYPCLSTTSPRLAEEAQQLLLSLGIAAHRNLFKAAKGALSARPMHVLTIVDEDSVLTFTKDIGFIGDRKQERLVNGPRPVVNTFDIVPNQGAVLRSLYRYVGRGTGPGRSKRGANRRLYRALMHYISERQPRQLPRKQLLELMGKFPDLAANSHLREIANPAFVYSKVAAIRKAHARTADLEVPAAASFVANGVLVHNKR
;
A
#
# COMPACT_ATOMS: atom_id res chain seq x y z
N MET A 1 25.33 -16.32 9.26
CA MET A 1 24.28 -15.28 9.15
C MET A 1 24.26 -14.47 10.44
N ILE A 2 24.03 -13.16 10.34
CA ILE A 2 23.95 -12.24 11.50
C ILE A 2 22.64 -11.46 11.35
N PHE A 3 21.87 -11.37 12.44
CA PHE A 3 20.73 -10.46 12.56
C PHE A 3 21.05 -9.39 13.60
N THR A 4 20.84 -8.14 13.23
CA THR A 4 21.00 -6.99 14.13
C THR A 4 19.62 -6.51 14.54
N VAL A 5 19.33 -6.50 15.84
CA VAL A 5 18.02 -6.12 16.39
C VAL A 5 18.21 -5.04 17.45
N GLY A 6 17.42 -3.97 17.42
CA GLY A 6 17.46 -2.92 18.44
C GLY A 6 17.14 -3.50 19.83
N THR A 7 17.82 -3.04 20.87
CA THR A 7 17.56 -3.52 22.25
C THR A 7 16.18 -3.11 22.78
N ILE A 8 15.53 -2.16 22.12
CA ILE A 8 14.13 -1.78 22.38
C ILE A 8 13.11 -2.79 21.84
N ASP A 9 13.52 -3.71 20.95
CA ASP A 9 12.66 -4.68 20.27
C ASP A 9 13.18 -6.13 20.49
N LEU A 10 13.63 -6.46 21.71
CA LEU A 10 14.26 -7.77 22.03
C LEU A 10 13.35 -8.98 21.79
N GLU A 11 12.03 -8.81 21.83
CA GLU A 11 11.08 -9.85 21.45
C GLU A 11 11.25 -10.32 19.99
N VAL A 12 11.70 -9.44 19.10
CA VAL A 12 12.03 -9.80 17.71
C VAL A 12 13.26 -10.71 17.70
N ALA A 13 14.24 -10.42 18.56
CA ALA A 13 15.41 -11.28 18.76
C ALA A 13 15.03 -12.67 19.32
N ASP A 14 14.09 -12.74 20.27
CA ASP A 14 13.53 -14.00 20.78
C ASP A 14 12.80 -14.77 19.67
N ARG A 15 11.98 -14.09 18.87
CA ARG A 15 11.25 -14.70 17.76
C ARG A 15 12.20 -15.31 16.73
N LEU A 16 13.29 -14.62 16.38
CA LEU A 16 14.31 -15.12 15.47
C LEU A 16 14.99 -16.39 16.02
N ARG A 17 15.32 -16.41 17.32
CA ARG A 17 15.90 -17.59 17.98
C ARG A 17 14.94 -18.78 17.96
N ILE A 18 13.66 -18.57 18.27
CA ILE A 18 12.63 -19.62 18.21
C ILE A 18 12.50 -20.17 16.79
N LEU A 19 12.50 -19.32 15.76
CA LEU A 19 12.40 -19.76 14.37
C LEU A 19 13.65 -20.53 13.91
N ALA A 20 14.84 -20.08 14.31
CA ALA A 20 16.09 -20.77 13.99
C ALA A 20 16.12 -22.18 14.59
N GLU A 21 15.72 -22.32 15.86
CA GLU A 21 15.65 -23.62 16.54
C GLU A 21 14.58 -24.51 15.91
N ARG A 22 13.34 -24.01 15.73
CA ARG A 22 12.23 -24.84 15.23
C ARG A 22 12.38 -25.27 13.78
N CYS A 23 12.92 -24.41 12.92
CA CYS A 23 13.01 -24.69 11.48
C CYS A 23 14.33 -25.37 11.08
N PHE A 24 15.41 -25.15 11.83
CA PHE A 24 16.74 -25.59 11.44
C PHE A 24 17.50 -26.30 12.56
N GLY A 25 16.95 -26.43 13.77
CA GLY A 25 17.65 -26.99 14.93
C GLY A 25 18.87 -26.16 15.33
N LEU A 26 18.81 -24.84 15.11
CA LEU A 26 19.95 -23.94 15.33
C LEU A 26 19.73 -23.03 16.53
N SER A 27 20.62 -23.19 17.50
CA SER A 27 20.83 -22.21 18.57
C SER A 27 21.81 -21.11 18.12
N ALA A 28 21.64 -19.90 18.66
CA ALA A 28 22.53 -18.79 18.35
C ALA A 28 23.95 -19.06 18.87
N ASN A 29 24.95 -19.01 18.00
CA ASN A 29 26.35 -19.23 18.36
C ASN A 29 26.92 -18.08 19.19
N ARG A 30 26.44 -16.86 18.92
CA ARG A 30 26.90 -15.65 19.59
C ARG A 30 25.78 -14.61 19.65
N VAL A 31 25.62 -13.99 20.80
CA VAL A 31 24.80 -12.79 20.99
C VAL A 31 25.72 -11.71 21.52
N THR A 32 25.94 -10.65 20.74
CA THR A 32 26.88 -9.58 21.11
C THR A 32 26.13 -8.26 21.22
N PRO A 33 26.26 -7.52 22.34
CA PRO A 33 25.77 -6.15 22.43
C PRO A 33 26.46 -5.25 21.40
N GLY A 34 25.70 -4.32 20.82
CA GLY A 34 26.20 -3.35 19.87
C GLY A 34 27.19 -2.37 20.49
N LYS A 35 28.14 -1.90 19.68
CA LYS A 35 29.21 -0.98 20.12
C LYS A 35 28.69 0.41 20.52
N ASP A 36 27.48 0.77 20.09
CA ASP A 36 26.82 2.05 20.33
C ASP A 36 26.08 2.05 21.69
N GLY A 37 26.83 1.80 22.77
CA GLY A 37 26.27 1.77 24.13
C GLY A 37 25.19 0.69 24.34
N GLY A 38 25.18 -0.37 23.53
CA GLY A 38 24.16 -1.43 23.62
C GLY A 38 22.80 -1.07 23.04
N ALA A 39 22.70 -0.13 22.09
CA ALA A 39 21.43 0.21 21.42
C ALA A 39 20.86 -0.93 20.53
N TYR A 40 21.66 -1.94 20.21
CA TYR A 40 21.26 -3.13 19.46
C TYR A 40 21.99 -4.38 19.96
N VAL A 41 21.55 -5.54 19.51
CA VAL A 41 22.20 -6.84 19.70
C VAL A 41 22.39 -7.51 18.34
N ASP A 42 23.55 -8.12 18.15
CA ASP A 42 23.84 -8.98 17.01
C ASP A 42 23.67 -10.45 17.41
N ILE A 43 22.78 -11.16 16.72
CA ILE A 43 22.54 -12.59 16.88
C ILE A 43 23.17 -13.30 15.69
N GLN A 44 24.16 -14.15 15.95
CA GLN A 44 24.90 -14.87 14.93
C GLN A 44 24.54 -16.35 14.91
N PHE A 45 24.23 -16.85 13.72
CA PHE A 45 24.07 -18.28 13.41
C PHE A 45 25.14 -18.71 12.41
N GLN A 46 25.95 -19.69 12.79
CA GLN A 46 27.02 -20.28 12.00
C GLN A 46 26.60 -21.69 11.59
N SER A 47 26.01 -21.79 10.40
CA SER A 47 25.62 -23.06 9.82
C SER A 47 25.86 -23.03 8.32
N LEU A 48 26.72 -23.93 7.83
CA LEU A 48 26.99 -24.08 6.41
C LEU A 48 25.75 -24.61 5.68
N ASP A 49 25.00 -25.51 6.32
CA ASP A 49 23.79 -26.09 5.75
C ASP A 49 22.69 -25.05 5.58
N LEU A 50 22.53 -24.14 6.54
CA LEU A 50 21.60 -23.02 6.41
C LEU A 50 21.96 -22.11 5.23
N VAL A 51 23.24 -21.77 5.07
CA VAL A 51 23.71 -20.94 3.94
C VAL A 51 23.45 -21.65 2.61
N ARG A 52 23.80 -22.95 2.51
CA ARG A 52 23.54 -23.76 1.31
C ARG A 52 22.06 -23.88 1.00
N TRP A 53 21.23 -24.04 2.02
CA TRP A 53 19.77 -24.08 1.86
C TRP A 53 19.24 -22.74 1.32
N MET A 54 19.66 -21.60 1.90
CA MET A 54 19.28 -20.27 1.42
C MET A 54 19.71 -20.03 -0.02
N GLN A 55 20.91 -20.48 -0.40
CA GLN A 55 21.39 -20.38 -1.78
C GLN A 55 20.51 -21.19 -2.74
N ARG A 56 20.24 -22.47 -2.41
CA ARG A 56 19.40 -23.35 -3.24
C ARG A 56 17.95 -22.86 -3.33
N ALA A 57 17.44 -22.27 -2.25
CA ALA A 57 16.10 -21.70 -2.23
C ALA A 57 15.99 -20.36 -2.98
N GLY A 58 17.13 -19.74 -3.36
CA GLY A 58 17.16 -18.46 -4.04
C GLY A 58 16.93 -17.24 -3.13
N PHE A 59 17.31 -17.34 -1.85
CA PHE A 59 17.08 -16.30 -0.83
C PHE A 59 18.26 -15.33 -0.68
N VAL A 60 19.39 -15.61 -1.32
CA VAL A 60 20.61 -14.81 -1.19
C VAL A 60 20.61 -13.65 -2.18
N LYS A 61 20.63 -12.43 -1.64
CA LYS A 61 20.84 -11.20 -2.44
C LYS A 61 22.33 -10.84 -2.50
N PRO A 62 22.85 -10.35 -3.65
CA PRO A 62 24.23 -9.89 -3.74
C PRO A 62 24.51 -8.64 -2.89
N SER A 63 23.56 -7.71 -2.87
CA SER A 63 23.67 -6.43 -2.18
C SER A 63 22.29 -5.87 -1.83
N SER A 64 22.22 -4.79 -1.03
CA SER A 64 20.94 -4.14 -0.70
C SER A 64 20.23 -3.50 -1.90
N PRO A 65 20.93 -2.82 -2.83
CA PRO A 65 20.32 -2.33 -4.09
C PRO A 65 19.85 -3.43 -5.04
N GLU A 66 20.35 -4.66 -4.88
CA GLU A 66 19.97 -5.82 -5.69
C GLU A 66 19.04 -6.77 -4.93
N ALA A 67 18.46 -6.33 -3.81
CA ALA A 67 17.49 -7.12 -3.07
C ALA A 67 16.26 -7.45 -3.92
N PHE A 68 15.64 -8.60 -3.67
CA PHE A 68 14.45 -9.08 -4.37
C PHE A 68 13.65 -9.99 -3.44
N ILE A 69 12.39 -10.27 -3.81
CA ILE A 69 11.56 -11.28 -3.16
C ILE A 69 11.81 -12.64 -3.85
N PRO A 70 12.19 -13.69 -3.10
CA PRO A 70 12.44 -15.01 -3.69
C PRO A 70 11.22 -15.56 -4.43
N SER A 71 11.45 -16.23 -5.57
CA SER A 71 10.36 -16.81 -6.38
C SER A 71 9.40 -17.71 -5.58
N PRO A 72 9.87 -18.58 -4.64
CA PRO A 72 8.96 -19.41 -3.84
C PRO A 72 7.99 -18.61 -2.96
N VAL A 73 8.30 -17.34 -2.65
CA VAL A 73 7.40 -16.44 -1.93
C VAL A 73 6.41 -15.80 -2.90
N LEU A 74 6.88 -15.34 -4.06
CA LEU A 74 6.02 -14.70 -5.08
C LEU A 74 4.97 -15.66 -5.65
N THR A 75 5.30 -16.94 -5.78
CA THR A 75 4.38 -17.98 -6.28
C THR A 75 3.81 -18.85 -5.16
N GLY A 76 4.05 -18.48 -3.90
CA GLY A 76 3.60 -19.22 -2.73
C GLY A 76 2.15 -18.94 -2.37
N SER A 77 1.71 -19.46 -1.22
CA SER A 77 0.38 -19.18 -0.68
C SER A 77 0.28 -17.75 -0.15
N ALA A 78 -0.96 -17.26 0.03
CA ALA A 78 -1.20 -15.97 0.70
C ALA A 78 -0.58 -15.93 2.12
N GLU A 79 -0.54 -17.06 2.82
CA GLU A 79 0.09 -17.17 4.14
C GLU A 79 1.61 -17.00 4.07
N THR A 80 2.26 -17.61 3.07
CA THR A 80 3.70 -17.42 2.81
C THR A 80 4.00 -15.96 2.49
N ALA A 81 3.19 -15.33 1.63
CA ALA A 81 3.33 -13.92 1.28
C ALA A 81 3.18 -13.01 2.51
N ARG A 82 2.13 -13.20 3.32
CA ARG A 82 1.91 -12.44 4.57
C ARG A 82 3.05 -12.63 5.56
N ALA A 83 3.54 -13.86 5.74
CA ALA A 83 4.64 -14.14 6.66
C ALA A 83 5.95 -13.48 6.21
N PHE A 84 6.26 -13.53 4.90
CA PHE A 84 7.43 -12.86 4.34
C PHE A 84 7.33 -11.33 4.49
N LEU A 85 6.19 -10.74 4.13
CA LEU A 85 5.96 -9.31 4.28
C LEU A 85 6.04 -8.85 5.74
N ARG A 86 5.53 -9.66 6.70
CA ARG A 86 5.68 -9.37 8.14
C ARG A 86 7.16 -9.28 8.53
N GLY A 87 7.98 -10.25 8.12
CA GLY A 87 9.42 -10.22 8.38
C GLY A 87 10.13 -9.05 7.69
N LEU A 88 9.75 -8.75 6.44
CA LEU A 88 10.32 -7.64 5.67
C LEU A 88 10.00 -6.27 6.29
N PHE A 89 8.73 -6.03 6.65
CA PHE A 89 8.33 -4.80 7.31
C PHE A 89 8.85 -4.71 8.75
N GLU A 90 9.01 -5.83 9.47
CA GLU A 90 9.68 -5.81 10.76
C GLU A 90 11.14 -5.37 10.63
N GLY A 91 11.90 -5.96 9.69
CA GLY A 91 13.32 -5.66 9.53
C GLY A 91 13.59 -4.28 8.94
N ASP A 92 13.03 -4.01 7.75
CA ASP A 92 13.35 -2.83 6.94
C ASP A 92 12.21 -1.79 6.90
N GLY A 93 11.05 -2.13 7.47
CA GLY A 93 9.89 -1.25 7.53
C GLY A 93 9.86 -0.36 8.76
N HIS A 94 9.07 0.71 8.65
CA HIS A 94 8.83 1.65 9.74
C HIS A 94 7.39 2.18 9.68
N LEU A 95 6.99 2.88 10.73
CA LEU A 95 5.74 3.63 10.74
C LEU A 95 6.03 5.11 10.52
N HIS A 96 5.34 5.71 9.55
CA HIS A 96 5.47 7.14 9.28
C HIS A 96 5.24 7.97 10.54
N SER A 97 6.09 8.96 10.80
CA SER A 97 6.19 9.59 12.12
C SER A 97 4.88 10.26 12.57
N SER A 98 4.20 10.96 11.66
CA SER A 98 3.00 11.75 11.95
C SER A 98 1.68 11.04 11.64
N SER A 99 1.69 9.94 10.89
CA SER A 99 0.48 9.28 10.38
C SER A 99 0.41 7.78 10.64
N SER A 100 1.46 7.22 11.24
CA SER A 100 1.60 5.80 11.56
C SER A 100 1.29 4.87 10.40
N TYR A 101 1.45 5.34 9.16
CA TYR A 101 1.27 4.51 7.97
C TYR A 101 2.45 3.55 7.87
N PRO A 102 2.21 2.24 7.61
CA PRO A 102 3.30 1.32 7.33
C PRO A 102 4.07 1.76 6.10
N CYS A 103 5.39 1.81 6.24
CA CYS A 103 6.32 2.19 5.19
C CYS A 103 7.40 1.13 5.04
N LEU A 104 7.84 0.90 3.80
CA LEU A 104 9.04 0.14 3.48
C LEU A 104 9.96 1.01 2.63
N SER A 105 11.20 1.20 3.07
CA SER A 105 12.21 1.97 2.35
C SER A 105 13.30 1.05 1.83
N THR A 106 13.61 1.12 0.53
CA THR A 106 14.69 0.33 -0.07
C THR A 106 15.39 1.07 -1.20
N THR A 107 16.67 0.76 -1.39
CA THR A 107 17.44 1.21 -2.56
C THR A 107 17.32 0.25 -3.74
N SER A 108 16.66 -0.90 -3.56
CA SER A 108 16.36 -1.83 -4.65
C SER A 108 15.05 -1.48 -5.33
N PRO A 109 15.06 -1.06 -6.62
CA PRO A 109 13.83 -0.84 -7.38
C PRO A 109 13.02 -2.13 -7.51
N ARG A 110 13.71 -3.27 -7.70
CA ARG A 110 13.09 -4.58 -7.87
C ARG A 110 12.34 -5.02 -6.61
N LEU A 111 12.97 -4.92 -5.44
CA LEU A 111 12.32 -5.25 -4.18
C LEU A 111 11.09 -4.38 -3.94
N ALA A 112 11.17 -3.08 -4.24
CA ALA A 112 10.02 -2.18 -4.10
C ALA A 112 8.86 -2.56 -5.05
N GLU A 113 9.16 -2.98 -6.28
CA GLU A 113 8.14 -3.43 -7.24
C GLU A 113 7.50 -4.75 -6.81
N GLU A 114 8.32 -5.74 -6.50
CA GLU A 114 7.87 -7.07 -6.08
C GLU A 114 7.08 -6.98 -4.77
N ALA A 115 7.51 -6.18 -3.79
CA ALA A 115 6.76 -5.97 -2.55
C ALA A 115 5.44 -5.24 -2.80
N GLN A 116 5.41 -4.26 -3.70
CA GLN A 116 4.17 -3.59 -4.08
C GLN A 116 3.18 -4.56 -4.75
N GLN A 117 3.65 -5.41 -5.66
CA GLN A 117 2.81 -6.43 -6.31
C GLN A 117 2.34 -7.49 -5.33
N LEU A 118 3.19 -7.93 -4.40
CA LEU A 118 2.84 -8.92 -3.38
C LEU A 118 1.84 -8.36 -2.36
N LEU A 119 1.93 -7.08 -2.00
CA LEU A 119 0.90 -6.41 -1.20
C LEU A 119 -0.42 -6.34 -1.98
N LEU A 120 -0.35 -5.96 -3.26
CA LEU A 120 -1.55 -5.85 -4.10
C LEU A 120 -2.26 -7.19 -4.30
N SER A 121 -1.53 -8.30 -4.44
CA SER A 121 -2.13 -9.65 -4.53
C SER A 121 -2.84 -10.08 -3.25
N LEU A 122 -2.53 -9.43 -2.12
CA LEU A 122 -3.22 -9.60 -0.84
C LEU A 122 -4.33 -8.55 -0.61
N GLY A 123 -4.67 -7.76 -1.64
CA GLY A 123 -5.69 -6.70 -1.54
C GLY A 123 -5.21 -5.43 -0.84
N ILE A 124 -3.89 -5.24 -0.68
CA ILE A 124 -3.31 -4.09 0.02
C ILE A 124 -2.68 -3.13 -1.00
N ALA A 125 -3.27 -1.95 -1.17
CA ALA A 125 -2.73 -0.93 -2.05
C ALA A 125 -1.62 -0.12 -1.36
N ALA A 126 -0.42 -0.16 -1.94
CA ALA A 126 0.72 0.62 -1.48
C ALA A 126 1.12 1.67 -2.53
N HIS A 127 1.38 2.90 -2.08
CA HIS A 127 1.91 3.98 -2.89
C HIS A 127 3.42 3.92 -2.93
N ARG A 128 4.00 3.90 -4.13
CA ARG A 128 5.46 3.90 -4.33
C ARG A 128 5.94 5.29 -4.73
N ASN A 129 6.78 5.89 -3.88
CA ASN A 129 7.43 7.17 -4.12
C ASN A 129 8.93 6.97 -4.34
N LEU A 130 9.52 7.80 -5.20
CA LEU A 130 10.96 7.84 -5.46
C LEU A 130 11.54 9.13 -4.89
N PHE A 131 12.37 9.02 -3.86
CA PHE A 131 13.06 10.16 -3.27
C PHE A 131 14.50 10.18 -3.76
N LYS A 132 14.97 11.34 -4.22
CA LYS A 132 16.40 11.54 -4.49
C LYS A 132 17.17 11.46 -3.17
N ALA A 133 18.41 11.00 -3.24
CA ALA A 133 19.31 11.04 -2.09
C ALA A 133 19.40 12.47 -1.55
N ALA A 134 19.21 12.62 -0.24
CA ALA A 134 19.40 13.89 0.44
C ALA A 134 20.88 14.30 0.41
N LYS A 135 21.14 15.61 0.47
CA LYS A 135 22.52 16.12 0.58
C LYS A 135 23.14 15.61 1.89
N GLY A 136 24.28 14.93 1.80
CA GLY A 136 24.95 14.30 2.94
C GLY A 136 24.43 12.90 3.30
N ALA A 137 23.56 12.30 2.48
CA ALA A 137 23.17 10.90 2.68
C ALA A 137 24.36 9.95 2.50
N LEU A 138 24.34 8.85 3.25
CA LEU A 138 25.34 7.76 3.16
C LEU A 138 25.40 7.12 1.75
N SER A 139 24.37 7.29 0.93
CA SER A 139 24.32 6.84 -0.44
C SER A 139 23.71 7.89 -1.36
N ALA A 140 24.29 8.06 -2.54
CA ALA A 140 23.73 8.88 -3.63
C ALA A 140 22.57 8.19 -4.37
N ARG A 141 22.25 6.93 -4.05
CA ARG A 141 21.18 6.18 -4.71
C ARG A 141 19.81 6.72 -4.32
N PRO A 142 18.85 6.75 -5.26
CA PRO A 142 17.49 7.11 -4.92
C PRO A 142 16.87 6.05 -4.00
N MET A 143 15.97 6.50 -3.12
CA MET A 143 15.23 5.65 -2.20
C MET A 143 13.82 5.41 -2.73
N HIS A 144 13.45 4.15 -2.87
CA HIS A 144 12.08 3.73 -3.14
C HIS A 144 11.37 3.56 -1.80
N VAL A 145 10.27 4.27 -1.62
CA VAL A 145 9.45 4.19 -0.41
C VAL A 145 8.06 3.72 -0.77
N LEU A 146 7.66 2.57 -0.25
CA LEU A 146 6.28 2.12 -0.25
C LEU A 146 5.58 2.67 0.98
N THR A 147 4.36 3.18 0.83
CA THR A 147 3.52 3.64 1.93
C THR A 147 2.11 3.09 1.76
N ILE A 148 1.62 2.39 2.79
CA ILE A 148 0.24 1.88 2.83
C ILE A 148 -0.61 2.95 3.51
N VAL A 149 -1.43 3.63 2.71
CA VAL A 149 -2.19 4.81 3.16
C VAL A 149 -3.70 4.57 3.19
N ASP A 150 -4.20 3.81 2.22
CA ASP A 150 -5.62 3.50 2.13
C ASP A 150 -6.12 2.78 3.39
N GLU A 151 -7.30 3.14 3.87
CA GLU A 151 -7.81 2.71 5.18
C GLU A 151 -8.08 1.20 5.22
N ASP A 152 -8.73 0.66 4.19
CA ASP A 152 -8.98 -0.78 4.05
C ASP A 152 -7.67 -1.56 3.92
N SER A 153 -6.71 -1.00 3.18
CA SER A 153 -5.36 -1.56 3.04
C SER A 153 -4.60 -1.55 4.36
N VAL A 154 -4.70 -0.49 5.17
CA VAL A 154 -4.10 -0.40 6.50
C VAL A 154 -4.76 -1.40 7.47
N LEU A 155 -6.08 -1.53 7.43
CA LEU A 155 -6.81 -2.50 8.26
C LEU A 155 -6.41 -3.94 7.91
N THR A 156 -6.36 -4.25 6.62
CA THR A 156 -5.93 -5.56 6.11
C THR A 156 -4.48 -5.83 6.49
N PHE A 157 -3.57 -4.86 6.30
CA PHE A 157 -2.19 -4.98 6.75
C PHE A 157 -2.11 -5.25 8.25
N THR A 158 -2.82 -4.49 9.07
CA THR A 158 -2.80 -4.63 10.54
C THR A 158 -3.27 -6.01 11.01
N LYS A 159 -4.30 -6.56 10.35
CA LYS A 159 -4.88 -7.86 10.70
C LYS A 159 -4.04 -9.03 10.19
N ASP A 160 -3.63 -8.99 8.93
CA ASP A 160 -3.09 -10.15 8.23
C ASP A 160 -1.56 -10.20 8.24
N ILE A 161 -0.91 -9.03 8.30
CA ILE A 161 0.55 -8.89 8.23
C ILE A 161 1.06 -8.36 9.57
N GLY A 162 0.81 -7.11 9.93
CA GLY A 162 1.24 -6.51 11.19
C GLY A 162 2.76 -6.50 11.37
N PHE A 163 3.17 -6.23 12.61
CA PHE A 163 4.57 -6.28 13.05
C PHE A 163 4.76 -7.40 14.07
N ILE A 164 6.01 -7.84 14.21
CA ILE A 164 6.40 -8.79 15.25
C ILE A 164 6.61 -8.05 16.56
N GLY A 165 7.20 -6.85 16.51
CA GLY A 165 7.47 -6.06 17.70
C GLY A 165 6.23 -5.33 18.21
N ASP A 166 5.93 -5.45 19.50
CA ASP A 166 4.82 -4.84 20.22
C ASP A 166 4.80 -3.33 20.05
N ARG A 167 5.96 -2.67 20.13
CA ARG A 167 6.07 -1.22 19.96
C ARG A 167 5.58 -0.75 18.59
N LYS A 168 5.96 -1.46 17.51
CA LYS A 168 5.49 -1.14 16.16
C LYS A 168 4.03 -1.54 16.00
N GLN A 169 3.63 -2.70 16.52
CA GLN A 169 2.25 -3.18 16.43
C GLN A 169 1.28 -2.25 17.16
N GLU A 170 1.58 -1.82 18.38
CA GLU A 170 0.80 -0.86 19.16
C GLU A 170 0.68 0.47 18.42
N ARG A 171 1.80 0.99 17.89
CA ARG A 171 1.76 2.23 17.11
C ARG A 171 1.00 2.08 15.79
N LEU A 172 0.99 0.91 15.17
CA LEU A 172 0.18 0.64 13.98
C LEU A 172 -1.32 0.72 14.31
N VAL A 173 -1.72 0.17 15.45
CA VAL A 173 -3.13 0.11 15.89
C VAL A 173 -3.60 1.46 16.45
N ASN A 174 -2.82 2.07 17.35
CA ASN A 174 -3.22 3.22 18.17
C ASN A 174 -2.55 4.54 17.77
N GLY A 175 -1.62 4.51 16.80
CA GLY A 175 -0.89 5.69 16.40
C GLY A 175 -1.75 6.72 15.68
N PRO A 176 -1.26 7.96 15.55
CA PRO A 176 -1.98 9.03 14.88
C PRO A 176 -2.33 8.66 13.44
N ARG A 177 -3.54 9.04 12.99
CA ARG A 177 -3.99 8.97 11.60
C ARG A 177 -4.41 10.37 11.12
N PRO A 178 -4.09 10.76 9.89
CA PRO A 178 -4.64 11.97 9.29
C PRO A 178 -6.17 11.91 9.27
N VAL A 179 -6.81 13.01 9.67
CA VAL A 179 -8.28 13.13 9.64
C VAL A 179 -8.81 13.08 8.21
N VAL A 180 -8.03 13.60 7.24
CA VAL A 180 -8.39 13.64 5.83
C VAL A 180 -7.51 12.68 5.05
N ASN A 181 -8.13 11.70 4.40
CA ASN A 181 -7.47 10.85 3.42
C ASN A 181 -7.48 11.57 2.05
N THR A 182 -6.29 11.86 1.52
CA THR A 182 -6.09 12.47 0.18
C THR A 182 -5.71 11.44 -0.89
N PHE A 183 -5.82 10.15 -0.57
CA PHE A 183 -5.53 9.04 -1.46
C PHE A 183 -6.84 8.39 -1.94
N ASP A 184 -6.72 7.46 -2.89
CA ASP A 184 -7.85 6.78 -3.53
C ASP A 184 -8.92 7.76 -4.07
N ILE A 185 -8.44 8.66 -4.93
CA ILE A 185 -9.26 9.70 -5.57
C ILE A 185 -10.10 9.08 -6.68
N VAL A 186 -11.42 9.22 -6.57
CA VAL A 186 -12.37 8.76 -7.59
C VAL A 186 -12.28 9.69 -8.81
N PRO A 187 -12.04 9.14 -10.02
CA PRO A 187 -11.88 9.95 -11.23
C PRO A 187 -13.22 10.41 -11.82
N ASN A 188 -13.18 11.48 -12.62
CA ASN A 188 -14.26 11.92 -13.52
C ASN A 188 -15.64 12.18 -12.87
N GLN A 189 -15.67 12.39 -11.57
CA GLN A 189 -16.88 12.58 -10.76
C GLN A 189 -17.64 13.88 -11.06
N GLY A 190 -16.94 14.94 -11.48
CA GLY A 190 -17.53 16.28 -11.57
C GLY A 190 -18.73 16.37 -12.50
N ALA A 191 -18.67 15.74 -13.67
CA ALA A 191 -19.77 15.75 -14.65
C ALA A 191 -21.00 14.99 -14.13
N VAL A 192 -20.78 13.84 -13.49
CA VAL A 192 -21.84 12.98 -12.93
C VAL A 192 -22.50 13.67 -11.73
N LEU A 193 -21.71 14.25 -10.83
CA LEU A 193 -22.25 14.99 -9.69
C LEU A 193 -23.03 16.23 -10.13
N ARG A 194 -22.60 16.92 -11.20
CA ARG A 194 -23.36 18.03 -11.81
C ARG A 194 -24.69 17.57 -12.40
N SER A 195 -24.72 16.45 -13.12
CA SER A 195 -25.97 15.96 -13.72
C SER A 195 -27.00 15.52 -12.68
N LEU A 196 -26.53 15.06 -11.52
CA LEU A 196 -27.38 14.70 -10.38
C LEU A 196 -27.85 15.93 -9.58
N TYR A 197 -27.10 17.02 -9.61
CA TYR A 197 -27.51 18.28 -9.00
C TYR A 197 -28.39 19.09 -9.95
N ARG A 198 -29.71 18.99 -9.77
CA ARG A 198 -30.65 19.91 -10.42
C ARG A 198 -30.56 21.28 -9.75
N TYR A 199 -29.80 22.20 -10.34
CA TYR A 199 -29.86 23.60 -9.92
C TYR A 199 -31.26 24.14 -10.24
N VAL A 200 -31.96 24.56 -9.20
CA VAL A 200 -33.29 25.15 -9.33
C VAL A 200 -33.29 26.48 -8.58
N GLY A 201 -33.50 27.59 -9.28
CA GLY A 201 -33.63 28.89 -8.62
C GLY A 201 -34.86 28.90 -7.70
N ARG A 202 -34.88 29.73 -6.65
CA ARG A 202 -36.12 29.92 -5.86
C ARG A 202 -37.06 30.85 -6.62
N GLY A 203 -38.32 30.47 -6.78
CA GLY A 203 -39.36 31.29 -7.42
C GLY A 203 -40.27 30.51 -8.35
N THR A 204 -41.02 31.23 -9.18
CA THR A 204 -42.05 30.69 -10.09
C THR A 204 -41.69 30.76 -11.57
N GLY A 205 -40.55 31.36 -11.93
CA GLY A 205 -40.10 31.46 -13.33
C GLY A 205 -39.49 30.16 -13.89
N PRO A 206 -39.19 30.12 -15.21
CA PRO A 206 -38.55 28.96 -15.85
C PRO A 206 -37.25 28.56 -15.13
N GLY A 207 -37.08 27.26 -14.86
CA GLY A 207 -35.92 26.74 -14.10
C GLY A 207 -35.93 27.06 -12.59
N ARG A 208 -37.07 27.51 -12.04
CA ARG A 208 -37.24 27.82 -10.62
C ARG A 208 -38.31 26.96 -9.96
N SER A 209 -38.23 26.80 -8.64
CA SER A 209 -39.25 26.13 -7.83
C SER A 209 -39.53 26.91 -6.55
N LYS A 210 -40.73 26.69 -5.97
CA LYS A 210 -41.11 27.29 -4.68
C LYS A 210 -40.10 27.00 -3.56
N ARG A 211 -39.50 25.80 -3.57
CA ARG A 211 -38.51 25.34 -2.58
C ARG A 211 -37.06 25.75 -2.92
N GLY A 212 -36.78 26.12 -4.17
CA GLY A 212 -35.41 26.34 -4.67
C GLY A 212 -34.60 25.04 -4.74
N ALA A 213 -33.29 25.15 -4.99
CA ALA A 213 -32.39 24.02 -5.05
C ALA A 213 -32.28 23.30 -3.70
N ASN A 214 -31.94 22.00 -3.72
CA ASN A 214 -31.57 21.27 -2.52
C ASN A 214 -30.29 21.87 -1.92
N ARG A 215 -30.45 22.85 -1.02
CA ARG A 215 -29.34 23.62 -0.45
C ARG A 215 -28.36 22.75 0.34
N ARG A 216 -28.83 21.67 0.95
CA ARG A 216 -27.96 20.71 1.68
C ARG A 216 -27.07 19.95 0.70
N LEU A 217 -27.65 19.39 -0.36
CA LEU A 217 -26.90 18.72 -1.41
C LEU A 217 -25.94 19.68 -2.13
N TYR A 218 -26.39 20.90 -2.46
CA TYR A 218 -25.53 21.92 -3.05
C TYR A 218 -24.31 22.22 -2.19
N ARG A 219 -24.50 22.51 -0.90
CA ARG A 219 -23.38 22.82 0.02
C ARG A 219 -22.41 21.65 0.14
N ALA A 220 -22.90 20.42 0.09
CA ALA A 220 -22.07 19.23 0.11
C ALA A 220 -21.28 19.03 -1.20
N LEU A 221 -21.87 19.38 -2.35
CA LEU A 221 -21.27 19.13 -3.66
C LEU A 221 -20.49 20.32 -4.25
N MET A 222 -20.76 21.56 -3.82
CA MET A 222 -20.30 22.79 -4.49
C MET A 222 -18.80 22.83 -4.76
N HIS A 223 -17.99 22.24 -3.87
CA HIS A 223 -16.53 22.19 -4.04
C HIS A 223 -16.07 21.13 -5.04
N TYR A 224 -16.83 20.06 -5.26
CA TYR A 224 -16.52 18.99 -6.21
C TYR A 224 -17.05 19.28 -7.62
N ILE A 225 -18.16 20.02 -7.72
CA ILE A 225 -18.81 20.34 -9.00
C ILE A 225 -18.29 21.64 -9.64
N SER A 226 -17.45 22.40 -8.93
CA SER A 226 -16.83 23.64 -9.41
C SER A 226 -16.12 23.43 -10.75
N GLU A 227 -16.46 24.26 -11.75
CA GLU A 227 -15.84 24.20 -13.08
C GLU A 227 -14.44 24.82 -13.10
N ARG A 228 -14.20 25.81 -12.24
CA ARG A 228 -12.90 26.51 -12.19
C ARG A 228 -11.85 25.69 -11.44
N GLN A 229 -12.23 25.18 -10.28
CA GLN A 229 -11.31 24.49 -9.35
C GLN A 229 -12.08 23.39 -8.61
N PRO A 230 -12.32 22.23 -9.25
CA PRO A 230 -12.93 21.10 -8.57
C PRO A 230 -11.96 20.52 -7.54
N ARG A 231 -12.42 20.33 -6.31
CA ARG A 231 -11.68 19.55 -5.30
C ARG A 231 -11.65 18.07 -5.71
N GLN A 232 -10.55 17.40 -5.40
CA GLN A 232 -10.47 15.94 -5.51
C GLN A 232 -11.48 15.29 -4.55
N LEU A 233 -12.07 14.17 -4.97
CA LEU A 233 -13.04 13.43 -4.18
C LEU A 233 -12.48 12.04 -3.84
N PRO A 234 -11.97 11.84 -2.61
CA PRO A 234 -11.60 10.52 -2.10
C PRO A 234 -12.81 9.59 -2.07
N ARG A 235 -12.62 8.27 -2.29
CA ARG A 235 -13.70 7.27 -2.24
C ARG A 235 -14.48 7.32 -0.94
N LYS A 236 -13.80 7.37 0.21
CA LYS A 236 -14.44 7.48 1.52
C LYS A 236 -15.44 8.64 1.58
N GLN A 237 -15.05 9.80 1.06
CA GLN A 237 -15.92 10.97 1.03
C GLN A 237 -17.11 10.79 0.08
N LEU A 238 -16.92 10.12 -1.06
CA LEU A 238 -18.02 9.75 -1.95
C LEU A 238 -19.01 8.80 -1.26
N LEU A 239 -18.53 7.77 -0.57
CA LEU A 239 -19.36 6.83 0.18
C LEU A 239 -20.15 7.55 1.29
N GLU A 240 -19.54 8.48 2.03
CA GLU A 240 -20.25 9.31 3.00
C GLU A 240 -21.35 10.18 2.36
N LEU A 241 -21.07 10.75 1.18
CA LEU A 241 -22.07 11.54 0.44
C LEU A 241 -23.22 10.64 -0.02
N MET A 242 -22.94 9.45 -0.53
CA MET A 242 -23.96 8.48 -0.92
C MET A 242 -24.81 8.02 0.26
N GLY A 243 -24.21 7.81 1.44
CA GLY A 243 -24.95 7.50 2.67
C GLY A 243 -25.87 8.64 3.14
N LYS A 244 -25.49 9.90 2.88
CA LYS A 244 -26.29 11.08 3.25
C LYS A 244 -27.36 11.45 2.22
N PHE A 245 -27.16 11.11 0.94
CA PHE A 245 -28.01 11.54 -0.17
C PHE A 245 -28.44 10.35 -1.05
N PRO A 246 -29.70 9.87 -0.90
CA PRO A 246 -30.20 8.72 -1.65
C PRO A 246 -30.10 8.84 -3.17
N ASP A 247 -30.26 10.05 -3.72
CA ASP A 247 -30.14 10.31 -5.17
C ASP A 247 -28.72 9.99 -5.70
N LEU A 248 -27.69 10.21 -4.88
CA LEU A 248 -26.30 9.84 -5.23
C LEU A 248 -26.11 8.32 -5.12
N ALA A 249 -26.65 7.69 -4.07
CA ALA A 249 -26.56 6.24 -3.89
C ALA A 249 -27.31 5.45 -4.97
N ALA A 250 -28.41 5.99 -5.50
CA ALA A 250 -29.20 5.36 -6.57
C ALA A 250 -28.48 5.36 -7.93
N ASN A 251 -27.50 6.26 -8.14
CA ASN A 251 -26.77 6.34 -9.39
C ASN A 251 -25.84 5.12 -9.58
N SER A 252 -26.05 4.35 -10.64
CA SER A 252 -25.26 3.14 -10.93
C SER A 252 -23.77 3.45 -11.16
N HIS A 253 -23.46 4.51 -11.88
CA HIS A 253 -22.09 4.90 -12.17
C HIS A 253 -21.33 5.31 -10.90
N LEU A 254 -21.95 6.08 -9.99
CA LEU A 254 -21.32 6.41 -8.70
C LEU A 254 -21.05 5.17 -7.85
N ARG A 255 -21.94 4.17 -7.87
CA ARG A 255 -21.71 2.88 -7.20
C ARG A 255 -20.54 2.10 -7.81
N GLU A 256 -20.46 2.07 -9.14
CA GLU A 256 -19.40 1.37 -9.86
C GLU A 256 -18.02 1.99 -9.56
N ILE A 257 -17.91 3.31 -9.64
CA ILE A 257 -16.63 4.00 -9.38
C ILE A 257 -16.26 4.07 -7.89
N ALA A 258 -17.22 3.80 -6.99
CA ALA A 258 -16.96 3.70 -5.55
C ALA A 258 -16.62 2.27 -5.12
N ASN A 259 -16.55 1.31 -6.04
CA ASN A 259 -16.29 -0.09 -5.72
C ASN A 259 -14.88 -0.25 -5.10
N PRO A 260 -14.79 -0.77 -3.86
CA PRO A 260 -13.51 -0.94 -3.16
C PRO A 260 -12.61 -2.02 -3.76
N ALA A 261 -13.14 -2.86 -4.66
CA ALA A 261 -12.35 -3.85 -5.39
C ALA A 261 -11.35 -3.22 -6.39
N PHE A 262 -11.48 -1.93 -6.67
CA PHE A 262 -10.57 -1.20 -7.55
C PHE A 262 -9.84 -0.11 -6.76
N VAL A 263 -8.69 0.32 -7.28
CA VAL A 263 -7.98 1.51 -6.82
C VAL A 263 -7.62 2.33 -8.03
N TYR A 264 -7.84 3.64 -7.95
CA TYR A 264 -7.57 4.54 -9.07
C TYR A 264 -6.20 5.19 -8.94
N SER A 265 -5.50 5.25 -10.08
CA SER A 265 -4.24 5.96 -10.20
C SER A 265 -4.27 6.88 -11.43
N LYS A 266 -3.63 8.03 -11.31
CA LYS A 266 -3.53 9.00 -12.40
C LYS A 266 -2.37 8.61 -13.31
N VAL A 267 -2.63 8.56 -14.62
CA VAL A 267 -1.58 8.39 -15.63
C VAL A 267 -0.61 9.58 -15.54
N ALA A 268 0.65 9.30 -15.20
CA ALA A 268 1.68 10.32 -15.06
C ALA A 268 2.34 10.70 -16.41
N ALA A 269 2.50 9.73 -17.31
CA ALA A 269 3.09 9.93 -18.63
C ALA A 269 2.62 8.84 -19.60
N ILE A 270 2.53 9.19 -20.88
CA ILE A 270 2.31 8.26 -21.99
C ILE A 270 3.49 8.41 -22.95
N ARG A 271 4.16 7.30 -23.28
CA ARG A 271 5.32 7.29 -24.18
C ARG A 271 5.11 6.25 -25.27
N LYS A 272 5.45 6.60 -26.51
CA LYS A 272 5.43 5.67 -27.64
C LYS A 272 6.68 4.78 -27.59
N ALA A 273 6.52 3.48 -27.81
CA ALA A 273 7.59 2.49 -27.83
C ALA A 273 7.19 1.28 -28.68
N HIS A 274 8.15 0.40 -28.98
CA HIS A 274 7.92 -0.88 -29.66
C HIS A 274 8.44 -2.02 -28.77
N ALA A 275 7.62 -3.06 -28.58
CA ALA A 275 7.97 -4.25 -27.80
C ALA A 275 7.19 -5.47 -28.33
N ARG A 276 7.64 -6.68 -27.99
CA ARG A 276 6.82 -7.88 -28.17
C ARG A 276 5.60 -7.78 -27.25
N THR A 277 4.43 -8.15 -27.77
CA THR A 277 3.17 -8.12 -27.04
C THR A 277 2.63 -9.54 -26.88
N ALA A 278 1.89 -9.75 -25.80
CA ALA A 278 1.13 -10.95 -25.53
C ALA A 278 -0.23 -10.52 -24.97
N ASP A 279 -1.24 -11.35 -25.17
CA ASP A 279 -2.58 -11.14 -24.63
C ASP A 279 -3.08 -12.45 -24.00
N LEU A 280 -4.01 -12.35 -23.06
CA LEU A 280 -4.63 -13.48 -22.39
C LEU A 280 -6.13 -13.47 -22.64
N GLU A 281 -6.66 -14.57 -23.17
CA GLU A 281 -8.11 -14.74 -23.26
C GLU A 281 -8.64 -15.31 -21.94
N VAL A 282 -9.54 -14.58 -21.30
CA VAL A 282 -10.14 -14.94 -20.01
C VAL A 282 -11.64 -15.10 -20.25
N PRO A 283 -12.15 -16.34 -20.37
CA PRO A 283 -13.49 -16.62 -20.90
C PRO A 283 -14.65 -15.93 -20.15
N ALA A 284 -14.51 -15.69 -18.84
CA ALA A 284 -15.60 -15.17 -18.01
C ALA A 284 -15.50 -13.67 -17.70
N ALA A 285 -14.30 -13.16 -17.42
CA ALA A 285 -14.11 -11.78 -16.95
C ALA A 285 -13.85 -10.78 -18.09
N ALA A 286 -13.50 -11.26 -19.29
CA ALA A 286 -13.04 -10.45 -20.42
C ALA A 286 -11.96 -9.41 -20.05
N SER A 287 -11.24 -9.67 -18.96
CA SER A 287 -10.21 -8.81 -18.39
C SER A 287 -9.31 -9.60 -17.45
N PHE A 288 -8.09 -9.12 -17.25
CA PHE A 288 -7.09 -9.68 -16.35
C PHE A 288 -6.24 -8.58 -15.72
N VAL A 289 -5.48 -8.91 -14.68
CA VAL A 289 -4.55 -7.97 -14.05
C VAL A 289 -3.14 -8.23 -14.57
N ALA A 290 -2.50 -7.18 -15.10
CA ALA A 290 -1.09 -7.20 -15.49
C ALA A 290 -0.35 -6.05 -14.82
N ASN A 291 0.72 -6.37 -14.08
CA ASN A 291 1.50 -5.38 -13.31
C ASN A 291 0.64 -4.49 -12.39
N GLY A 292 -0.42 -5.06 -11.81
CA GLY A 292 -1.36 -4.35 -10.95
C GLY A 292 -2.36 -3.44 -11.67
N VAL A 293 -2.47 -3.53 -12.99
CA VAL A 293 -3.43 -2.79 -13.80
C VAL A 293 -4.46 -3.74 -14.39
N LEU A 294 -5.74 -3.36 -14.33
CA LEU A 294 -6.81 -4.08 -15.03
C LEU A 294 -6.69 -3.83 -16.53
N VAL A 295 -6.49 -4.90 -17.30
CA VAL A 295 -6.42 -4.91 -18.75
C VAL A 295 -7.66 -5.61 -19.28
N HIS A 296 -8.35 -4.96 -20.22
CA HIS A 296 -9.47 -5.56 -20.92
C HIS A 296 -8.98 -6.31 -22.14
N ASN A 297 -9.55 -7.48 -22.40
CA ASN A 297 -9.27 -8.23 -23.61
C ASN A 297 -9.72 -7.40 -24.82
N LYS A 298 -8.94 -7.43 -25.89
CA LYS A 298 -9.44 -6.89 -27.15
C LYS A 298 -10.62 -7.74 -27.61
N ARG A 299 -11.76 -7.08 -27.84
CA ARG A 299 -12.82 -7.62 -28.69
C ARG A 299 -12.43 -7.45 -30.16
#